data_AF-A0A1J0EJB2-F1
#
_entry.id   AF-A0A1J0EJB2-F1
#
_cell.length_a   1.000
_cell.length_b   1.000
_cell.length_c   1.000
_cell.angle_alpha   90.00
_cell.angle_beta   90.00
_cell.angle_gamma   90.00
#
_symmetry.space_group_name_H-M   'P 1'
#
loop_
_entity.id
_entity.type
_entity.pdbx_description
1 polymer ?
#
loop_
_entity_poly.entity_id
_entity_poly.type
_entity_poly.pdbx_seq_one_letter_code
_entity_poly.pdbx_strand_id
1 'polypeptide(L)' 'MDPAVFEEWMMTGLVSILIIFMGFIVWDLAKKSKAGRFGSFILFFVLGLGVAAFVIKSVVIGLIESGTL' A
#
# COMPACT_ATOMS: atom_id res chain seq x y z
N MET A 1 20.83 19.77 -7.90
CA MET A 1 19.80 19.18 -7.03
C MET A 1 20.12 19.63 -5.63
N ASP A 2 19.23 20.38 -5.00
CA ASP A 2 19.36 20.69 -3.57
C ASP A 2 19.39 19.36 -2.80
N PRO A 3 20.34 19.16 -1.87
CA PRO A 3 20.47 17.90 -1.14
C PRO A 3 19.18 17.51 -0.39
N ALA A 4 18.39 18.50 0.04
CA ALA A 4 17.10 18.27 0.71
C ALA A 4 16.07 17.54 -0.18
N VAL A 5 15.98 17.87 -1.47
CA VAL A 5 15.04 17.20 -2.39
C VAL A 5 15.49 15.76 -2.64
N PHE A 6 16.80 15.53 -2.74
CA PHE A 6 17.33 14.18 -2.91
C PHE A 6 17.05 13.29 -1.69
N GLU A 7 17.19 13.83 -0.48
CA GLU A 7 16.85 13.12 0.76
C GLU A 7 15.36 12.78 0.85
N GLU A 8 14.48 13.72 0.51
CA GLU A 8 13.03 13.50 0.55
C GLU A 8 12.58 12.40 -0.42
N TRP A 9 13.10 12.41 -1.65
CA TRP A 9 12.84 11.39 -2.66
C TRP A 9 13.36 10.01 -2.24
N MET A 10 14.55 9.94 -1.63
CA MET A 10 15.11 8.68 -1.12
C MET A 10 14.30 8.12 0.06
N MET A 11 13.93 8.97 1.02
CA MET A 11 13.14 8.55 2.17
C MET A 11 11.75 8.07 1.73
N THR A 12 11.09 8.80 0.85
CA THR A 12 9.78 8.42 0.32
C THR A 12 9.87 7.13 -0.51
N GLY A 13 10.89 7.00 -1.36
CA GLY A 13 11.12 5.81 -2.19
C GLY A 13 11.41 4.55 -1.37
N LEU A 14 12.37 4.61 -0.44
CA LEU A 14 12.74 3.45 0.37
C LEU A 14 11.63 3.02 1.33
N VAL A 15 10.95 3.98 1.98
CA VAL A 15 9.86 3.68 2.90
C VAL A 15 8.65 3.11 2.16
N SER A 16 8.30 3.66 0.98
CA SER A 16 7.19 3.14 0.17
C SER A 16 7.45 1.71 -0.30
N ILE A 17 8.66 1.40 -0.76
CA ILE A 17 9.08 0.04 -1.13
C ILE A 17 8.95 -0.93 0.05
N LEU A 18 9.39 -0.51 1.25
CA LEU A 18 9.32 -1.34 2.44
C LEU A 18 7.87 -1.66 2.84
N ILE A 19 6.98 -0.67 2.77
CA ILE A 19 5.55 -0.83 3.07
C ILE A 19 4.88 -1.79 2.08
N ILE A 20 5.18 -1.65 0.78
CA ILE A 20 4.67 -2.57 -0.25
C ILE A 20 5.17 -3.99 0.00
N PHE A 21 6.45 -4.15 0.37
CA PHE A 21 7.02 -5.46 0.68
C PHE A 21 6.35 -6.12 1.90
N MET A 22 6.05 -5.35 2.95
CA MET A 22 5.24 -5.83 4.08
C MET A 22 3.85 -6.29 3.64
N GLY A 23 3.15 -5.51 2.80
CA GLY A 23 1.84 -5.90 2.25
C GLY A 23 1.90 -7.18 1.41
N PHE A 24 2.95 -7.33 0.60
CA PHE A 24 3.19 -8.52 -0.21
C PHE A 24 3.45 -9.78 0.63
N ILE A 25 4.21 -9.65 1.72
CA ILE A 25 4.43 -10.77 2.65
C ILE A 25 3.12 -11.21 3.31
N VAL A 26 2.27 -10.27 3.72
CA VAL A 26 0.95 -10.59 4.28
C VAL A 26 0.07 -11.29 3.23
N TRP A 27 0.13 -10.85 1.96
CA TRP A 27 -0.53 -11.52 0.84
C TRP A 27 -0.01 -12.96 0.65
N ASP A 28 1.31 -13.17 0.68
CA ASP A 28 1.90 -14.50 0.49
C ASP A 28 1.55 -15.41 1.67
N LEU A 29 1.66 -14.94 2.91
CA LEU A 29 1.35 -15.69 4.12
C LEU A 29 -0.13 -16.12 4.14
N ALA A 30 -1.01 -15.20 3.75
CA ALA A 30 -2.43 -15.44 3.53
C ALA A 30 -2.67 -16.60 2.54
N LYS A 31 -2.00 -16.55 1.38
CA LYS A 31 -2.18 -17.53 0.30
C LYS A 31 -1.56 -18.89 0.64
N LYS A 32 -0.41 -18.91 1.33
CA LYS A 32 0.33 -20.12 1.71
C LYS A 32 -0.31 -20.87 2.89
N SER A 33 -1.00 -20.17 3.78
CA SER A 33 -1.58 -20.76 5.00
C SER A 33 -2.77 -21.69 4.75
N LYS A 34 -3.28 -21.83 3.51
CA LYS A 34 -4.49 -22.62 3.19
C LYS A 34 -5.62 -22.31 4.19
N ALA A 35 -5.76 -21.05 4.57
CA ALA A 35 -6.87 -20.63 5.41
C ALA A 35 -8.15 -21.06 4.68
N GLY A 36 -8.93 -21.96 5.31
CA GLY A 36 -10.00 -22.73 4.65
C GLY A 36 -11.05 -21.87 3.94
N ARG A 37 -12.18 -22.45 3.52
CA ARG A 37 -13.22 -21.74 2.73
C ARG A 37 -13.64 -20.37 3.31
N PHE A 38 -13.60 -20.21 4.64
CA PHE A 38 -13.78 -18.92 5.34
C PHE A 38 -12.56 -17.98 5.28
N GLY A 39 -11.36 -18.52 5.46
CA GLY A 39 -10.11 -17.76 5.46
C GLY A 39 -9.77 -17.18 4.09
N SER A 40 -9.98 -17.94 3.02
CA SER A 40 -9.77 -17.44 1.64
C SER A 40 -10.68 -16.24 1.31
N PHE A 41 -11.91 -16.21 1.85
CA PHE A 41 -12.86 -15.11 1.64
C PHE A 41 -12.43 -13.83 2.38
N ILE A 42 -12.06 -13.97 3.66
CA ILE A 42 -11.54 -12.87 4.48
C ILE A 42 -10.21 -12.34 3.93
N LEU A 43 -9.34 -13.22 3.45
CA LEU A 43 -8.08 -12.81 2.82
C LEU A 43 -8.32 -12.03 1.54
N PHE A 44 -9.24 -12.47 0.68
CA PHE A 44 -9.62 -11.70 -0.51
C PHE A 44 -10.25 -10.35 -0.15
N PHE A 45 -11.00 -10.29 0.95
CA PHE A 45 -11.64 -9.06 1.43
C PHE A 45 -10.63 -8.07 2.04
N VAL A 46 -9.73 -8.53 2.90
CA VAL A 46 -8.66 -7.72 3.51
C VAL A 46 -7.68 -7.24 2.45
N LEU A 47 -7.37 -8.08 1.46
CA LEU A 47 -6.51 -7.70 0.35
C LEU A 47 -7.20 -6.73 -0.63
N GLY A 48 -8.46 -7.00 -0.97
CA GLY A 48 -9.26 -6.09 -1.79
C GLY A 48 -9.44 -4.73 -1.12
N LEU A 49 -9.74 -4.71 0.18
CA LEU A 49 -9.82 -3.49 0.98
C LEU A 49 -8.46 -2.79 1.12
N GLY A 50 -7.36 -3.54 1.28
CA GLY A 50 -6.02 -2.97 1.37
C GLY A 50 -5.61 -2.25 0.09
N VAL A 51 -5.85 -2.87 -1.07
CA VAL A 51 -5.60 -2.25 -2.38
C VAL A 51 -6.55 -1.08 -2.62
N ALA A 52 -7.84 -1.23 -2.30
CA ALA A 52 -8.82 -0.15 -2.44
C ALA A 52 -8.50 1.06 -1.56
N ALA A 53 -8.11 0.85 -0.29
CA ALA A 53 -7.71 1.93 0.63
C ALA A 53 -6.44 2.65 0.15
N PHE A 54 -5.47 1.91 -0.39
CA PHE A 54 -4.27 2.51 -1.00
C PHE A 54 -4.62 3.37 -2.21
N VAL A 55 -5.48 2.88 -3.11
CA VAL A 55 -5.93 3.62 -4.29
C VAL A 55 -6.72 4.88 -3.89
N ILE A 56 -7.69 4.75 -2.99
CA ILE A 56 -8.48 5.88 -2.49
C ILE A 56 -7.57 6.93 -1.85
N LYS A 57 -6.63 6.51 -0.98
CA LYS A 57 -5.66 7.43 -0.35
C LYS A 57 -4.85 8.17 -1.41
N SER A 58 -4.29 7.47 -2.40
CA SER A 58 -3.48 8.10 -3.45
C SER A 58 -4.29 9.10 -4.28
N VAL A 59 -5.54 8.78 -4.60
CA VAL A 59 -6.45 9.70 -5.31
C VAL A 59 -6.81 10.91 -4.45
N VAL A 60 -7.11 10.72 -3.16
CA VAL A 60 -7.44 11.81 -2.23
C VAL A 60 -6.24 12.75 -2.04
N ILE A 61 -5.04 12.21 -1.85
CA ILE A 61 -3.82 13.03 -1.75
C ILE A 61 -3.62 13.81 -3.05
N GLY A 62 -3.76 13.15 -4.21
CA GLY A 62 -3.65 13.83 -5.51
C GLY A 62 -4.69 14.95 -5.71
N LEU A 63 -5.92 14.76 -5.21
CA LEU A 63 -6.97 15.77 -5.26
C LEU A 63 -6.73 16.96 -4.31
N ILE A 64 -6.16 16.69 -3.13
CA ILE A 64 -5.75 17.73 -2.18
C ILE A 64 -4.56 18.51 -2.74
N GLU A 65 -3.58 17.80 -3.31
CA GLU A 65 -2.39 18.40 -3.91
C GLU A 65 -2.71 19.18 -5.19
N SER A 66 -3.77 18.79 -5.92
CA SER A 66 -4.30 19.55 -7.06
C SER A 66 -5.15 20.77 -6.68
N GLY A 67 -5.29 21.09 -5.38
CA GLY A 67 -5.97 22.31 -4.90
C GLY A 67 -7.45 22.39 -5.24
N THR A 68 -8.12 21.25 -5.40
CA THR A 68 -9.55 21.17 -5.73
C THR A 68 -10.45 21.17 -4.47
N LEU A 69 -9.83 21.07 -3.28
CA LEU A 69 -10.43 21.19 -1.95
C LEU A 69 -9.56 22.11 -1.09
#